data_AF-H2C0M7-F1
#
_entry.id   AF-H2C0M7-F1
#
_cell.length_a   1.000
_cell.length_b   1.000
_cell.length_c   1.000
_cell.angle_alpha   90.00
_cell.angle_beta   90.00
_cell.angle_gamma   90.00
#
_symmetry.space_group_name_H-M   'P 1'
#
loop_
_entity.id
_entity.type
_entity.pdbx_description
1 polymer ?
#
loop_
_entity_poly.entity_id
_entity_poly.type
_entity_poly.pdbx_seq_one_letter_code
_entity_poly.pdbx_strand_id
1 'polypeptide(L)'
;MRESTLRELTYLSGLAILLLVIIHLVKLSVGGFTVNTSFSQVALSLKDPAYSVTLILLLAFILTHSSLGIRRTLLDSGKSNLTVKAALGILGVVFLIILVLGILTVW
;
A
#
# COMPACT_ATOMS: atom_id res chain seq x y z
N MET A 1 21.33 -3.30 4.82
CA MET A 1 20.45 -4.17 5.63
C MET A 1 20.82 -5.61 5.37
N ARG A 2 20.71 -6.46 6.40
CA ARG A 2 20.89 -7.92 6.24
C ARG A 2 19.68 -8.48 5.49
N GLU A 3 19.89 -9.54 4.73
CA GLU A 3 18.83 -10.21 3.97
C GLU A 3 17.72 -10.76 4.88
N SER A 4 18.07 -11.18 6.09
CA SER A 4 17.11 -11.61 7.12
C SER A 4 16.10 -10.51 7.46
N THR A 5 16.56 -9.27 7.66
CA THR A 5 15.71 -8.12 7.97
C THR A 5 14.78 -7.77 6.82
N LEU A 6 15.25 -7.88 5.57
CA LEU A 6 14.42 -7.61 4.40
C LEU A 6 13.29 -8.63 4.28
N ARG A 7 13.60 -9.91 4.49
CA ARG A 7 12.58 -10.99 4.48
C ARG A 7 11.55 -10.79 5.58
N GLU A 8 12.00 -10.45 6.78
CA GLU A 8 11.14 -10.14 7.92
C GLU A 8 10.19 -8.98 7.62
N LEU A 9 10.70 -7.87 7.06
CA LEU A 9 9.87 -6.74 6.63
C LEU A 9 8.86 -7.13 5.55
N THR A 10 9.23 -7.97 4.60
CA THR A 10 8.28 -8.48 3.59
C THR A 10 7.15 -9.29 4.23
N TYR A 11 7.45 -10.17 5.19
CA TYR A 11 6.43 -10.95 5.87
C TYR A 11 5.53 -10.09 6.77
N LEU A 12 6.11 -9.19 7.56
CA LEU A 12 5.36 -8.30 8.44
C LEU A 12 4.45 -7.35 7.64
N SER A 13 4.97 -6.76 6.56
CA SER A 13 4.15 -5.91 5.68
C SER A 13 3.05 -6.71 4.98
N GLY A 14 3.32 -7.94 4.54
CA GLY A 14 2.30 -8.82 3.95
C GLY A 14 1.18 -9.17 4.94
N LEU A 15 1.53 -9.47 6.20
CA LEU A 15 0.55 -9.73 7.26
C LEU A 15 -0.28 -8.49 7.58
N ALA A 16 0.35 -7.31 7.67
CA ALA A 16 -0.36 -6.06 7.88
C ALA A 16 -1.34 -5.75 6.74
N ILE A 17 -0.92 -5.94 5.48
CA ILE A 17 -1.78 -5.79 4.31
C ILE A 17 -2.98 -6.74 4.40
N LEU A 18 -2.76 -8.01 4.73
CA LEU A 18 -3.84 -8.99 4.84
C LEU A 18 -4.91 -8.53 5.83
N LEU A 19 -4.51 -8.11 7.03
CA LEU A 19 -5.44 -7.62 8.06
C LEU A 19 -6.20 -6.37 7.61
N LEU A 20 -5.50 -5.40 7.04
CA LEU A 20 -6.10 -4.14 6.58
C LEU A 20 -7.01 -4.33 5.36
N VAL A 21 -6.65 -5.23 4.44
CA VAL A 21 -7.49 -5.63 3.30
C VAL A 21 -8.77 -6.28 3.78
N ILE A 22 -8.72 -7.16 4.79
CA ILE A 22 -9.94 -7.75 5.36
C ILE A 22 -10.87 -6.65 5.87
N ILE A 23 -10.36 -5.67 6.63
CA ILE A 23 -11.18 -4.54 7.11
C ILE A 23 -11.78 -3.76 5.92
N HIS A 24 -10.98 -3.48 4.89
CA HIS A 24 -11.43 -2.79 3.69
C HIS A 24 -12.52 -3.57 2.94
N LEU A 25 -12.31 -4.86 2.70
CA LEU A 25 -13.27 -5.73 2.03
C LEU A 25 -14.55 -5.90 2.86
N VAL A 26 -14.44 -6.01 4.18
CA VAL A 26 -15.60 -6.06 5.09
C VAL A 26 -16.41 -4.76 5.00
N LYS A 27 -15.77 -3.59 4.95
CA LYS A 27 -16.48 -2.31 4.74
C LYS A 27 -17.11 -2.23 3.34
N LEU A 28 -16.51 -2.86 2.33
CA LEU A 28 -17.09 -2.97 1.01
C LEU A 28 -18.25 -3.99 0.94
N SER A 29 -18.21 -5.07 1.73
CA SER A 29 -19.19 -6.16 1.71
C SER A 29 -20.33 -6.01 2.72
N VAL A 30 -20.07 -5.51 3.92
CA VAL A 30 -21.05 -5.29 4.99
C VAL A 30 -21.69 -3.91 4.78
N GLY A 31 -22.80 -3.89 4.03
CA GLY A 31 -23.54 -2.67 3.71
C GLY A 31 -23.59 -2.31 2.21
N GLY A 32 -22.88 -3.05 1.35
CA GLY A 32 -23.09 -3.04 -0.10
C GLY A 32 -22.48 -1.87 -0.87
N PHE A 33 -21.14 -1.78 -0.91
CA PHE A 33 -20.47 -0.99 -1.97
C PHE A 33 -20.59 -1.66 -3.34
N THR A 34 -20.76 -2.98 -3.41
CA THR A 34 -20.78 -3.72 -4.69
C THR A 34 -21.99 -3.40 -5.58
N VAL A 35 -23.03 -2.74 -5.07
CA VAL A 35 -24.24 -2.38 -5.83
C VAL A 35 -24.40 -0.85 -5.99
N ASN A 36 -23.71 -0.03 -5.19
CA ASN A 36 -23.84 1.44 -5.23
C ASN A 36 -22.58 2.17 -4.71
N THR A 37 -21.42 1.97 -5.36
CA THR A 37 -20.22 2.82 -5.15
C THR A 37 -20.47 4.23 -5.69
N SER A 38 -21.31 5.01 -5.03
CA SER A 38 -21.52 6.43 -5.34
C SER A 38 -20.49 7.29 -4.59
N PHE A 39 -20.24 8.49 -5.10
CA PHE A 39 -19.44 9.50 -4.41
C PHE A 39 -19.95 9.75 -2.97
N SER A 40 -21.27 9.78 -2.77
CA SER A 40 -21.88 10.01 -1.45
C SER A 40 -21.59 8.89 -0.45
N GLN A 41 -21.61 7.62 -0.86
CA GLN A 41 -21.29 6.48 0.00
C GLN A 41 -19.81 6.47 0.41
N VAL A 42 -18.91 6.78 -0.54
CA VAL A 42 -17.47 6.94 -0.26
C VAL A 42 -17.27 8.10 0.72
N ALA A 43 -17.83 9.27 0.45
CA ALA A 43 -17.70 10.43 1.32
C ALA A 43 -18.23 10.18 2.74
N LEU A 44 -19.35 9.47 2.89
CA LEU A 44 -19.87 9.07 4.21
C LEU A 44 -18.92 8.10 4.93
N SER A 45 -18.33 7.15 4.20
CA SER A 45 -17.39 6.18 4.78
C SER A 45 -16.09 6.84 5.22
N LEU A 46 -15.61 7.83 4.48
CA LEU A 46 -14.40 8.59 4.83
C LEU A 46 -14.58 9.53 6.04
N LYS A 47 -15.82 9.76 6.49
CA LYS A 47 -16.07 10.45 7.78
C LYS A 47 -15.69 9.60 8.99
N ASP A 48 -15.58 8.28 8.84
CA ASP A 48 -15.08 7.39 9.90
C ASP A 48 -13.55 7.50 9.97
N PRO A 49 -12.97 8.16 10.99
CA PRO A 49 -11.53 8.38 11.07
C PRO A 49 -10.74 7.07 11.17
N ALA A 50 -11.33 6.01 11.77
CA ALA A 50 -10.67 4.72 11.86
C ALA A 50 -10.56 4.05 10.48
N TYR A 51 -11.59 4.19 9.65
CA TYR A 51 -11.55 3.68 8.28
C TYR A 51 -10.61 4.48 7.39
N SER A 52 -10.61 5.80 7.51
CA SER A 52 -9.66 6.69 6.82
C SER A 52 -8.20 6.37 7.15
N VAL A 53 -7.89 6.17 8.44
CA VAL A 53 -6.55 5.71 8.87
C VAL A 53 -6.23 4.32 8.30
N THR A 54 -7.20 3.40 8.29
CA THR A 54 -7.03 2.06 7.69
C THR A 54 -6.61 2.16 6.23
N LEU A 55 -7.25 3.03 5.43
CA LEU A 55 -6.92 3.21 4.01
C LEU A 55 -5.51 3.80 3.80
N ILE A 56 -5.11 4.79 4.61
CA ILE A 56 -3.77 5.40 4.53
C ILE A 56 -2.69 4.37 4.93
N LEU A 57 -2.91 3.62 6.01
CA LEU A 57 -1.99 2.56 6.43
C LEU A 57 -1.90 1.46 5.38
N LEU A 58 -3.04 1.04 4.83
CA LEU A 58 -3.09 0.03 3.76
C LEU A 58 -2.27 0.49 2.56
N LEU A 59 -2.45 1.74 2.13
CA LEU A 59 -1.67 2.32 1.04
C LEU A 59 -0.17 2.33 1.34
N ALA A 60 0.23 2.82 2.52
CA ALA A 60 1.63 2.86 2.93
C ALA A 60 2.29 1.46 2.97
N PHE A 61 1.58 0.46 3.49
CA PHE A 61 2.08 -0.92 3.52
C PHE A 61 2.15 -1.54 2.11
N ILE A 62 1.14 -1.33 1.25
CA ILE A 62 1.16 -1.82 -0.14
C ILE A 62 2.36 -1.24 -0.90
N LEU A 63 2.59 0.07 -0.80
CA LEU A 63 3.73 0.73 -1.47
C LEU A 63 5.06 0.18 -0.95
N THR A 64 5.19 0.03 0.37
CA THR A 64 6.40 -0.55 0.99
C THR A 64 6.62 -1.99 0.54
N HIS A 65 5.59 -2.84 0.61
CA HIS A 65 5.66 -4.25 0.22
C HIS A 65 5.99 -4.40 -1.27
N SER A 66 5.39 -3.57 -2.12
CA SER A 66 5.66 -3.53 -3.56
C SER A 66 7.11 -3.13 -3.85
N SER A 67 7.65 -2.13 -3.14
CA SER A 67 9.06 -1.72 -3.27
C SER A 67 10.04 -2.85 -2.93
N LEU A 68 9.76 -3.59 -1.85
CA LEU A 68 10.55 -4.77 -1.46
C LEU A 68 10.50 -5.87 -2.51
N GLY A 69 9.30 -6.17 -3.03
CA GLY A 69 9.10 -7.14 -4.11
C GLY A 69 9.84 -6.76 -5.40
N ILE A 70 9.67 -5.51 -5.85
CA ILE A 70 10.34 -5.00 -7.06
C ILE A 70 11.86 -5.03 -6.91
N ARG A 71 12.39 -4.60 -5.75
CA ARG A 71 13.83 -4.68 -5.47
C ARG A 71 14.36 -6.10 -5.67
N ARG A 72 13.65 -7.09 -5.13
CA ARG A 72 14.03 -8.50 -5.24
C ARG A 72 14.00 -8.96 -6.69
N THR A 73 12.90 -8.70 -7.41
CA THR A 73 12.77 -9.05 -8.83
C THR A 73 13.88 -8.45 -9.69
N LEU A 74 14.25 -7.19 -9.44
CA LEU A 74 15.32 -6.52 -10.19
C LEU A 74 16.70 -7.13 -9.92
N LEU A 75 16.98 -7.50 -8.66
CA LEU A 75 18.22 -8.18 -8.29
C LEU A 75 18.28 -9.59 -8.88
N ASP A 76 17.17 -10.34 -8.81
CA ASP A 76 17.05 -11.70 -9.38
C ASP A 76 17.17 -11.68 -10.91
N SER A 77 16.82 -10.57 -11.56
CA SER A 77 17.02 -10.34 -13.00
C SER A 77 18.47 -10.00 -13.39
N GLY A 78 19.42 -10.07 -12.45
CA GLY A 78 20.83 -9.78 -12.69
C GLY A 78 21.14 -8.30 -12.95
N LYS A 79 20.25 -7.37 -12.58
CA LYS A 79 20.51 -5.92 -12.75
C LYS A 79 21.60 -5.46 -11.77
N SER A 80 22.42 -4.52 -12.23
CA SER A 80 23.46 -3.93 -11.38
C SER A 80 22.85 -3.22 -10.16
N ASN A 81 23.56 -3.20 -9.04
CA ASN A 81 23.14 -2.49 -7.83
C ASN A 81 22.83 -1.00 -8.09
N LEU A 82 23.54 -0.38 -9.04
CA LEU A 82 23.29 1.01 -9.44
C LEU A 82 21.94 1.15 -10.13
N THR A 83 21.63 0.26 -11.08
CA THR A 83 20.34 0.23 -11.79
C THR A 83 19.19 -0.02 -10.82
N VAL A 84 19.34 -0.96 -9.88
CA VAL A 84 18.32 -1.24 -8.86
C VAL A 84 18.08 -0.01 -7.99
N LYS A 85 19.14 0.66 -7.52
CA LYS A 85 19.01 1.90 -6.73
C LYS A 85 18.31 3.02 -7.50
N ALA A 86 18.67 3.22 -8.77
CA ALA A 86 18.05 4.25 -9.60
C ALA A 86 16.55 3.95 -9.83
N ALA A 87 16.21 2.71 -10.16
CA ALA A 87 14.81 2.29 -10.33
C ALA A 87 13.99 2.46 -9.04
N LEU A 88 14.53 2.06 -7.89
CA LEU A 88 13.88 2.25 -6.60
C LEU A 88 13.77 3.72 -6.20
N GLY A 89 14.72 4.57 -6.60
CA GLY A 89 14.64 6.02 -6.40
C GLY A 89 13.47 6.64 -7.17
N ILE A 90 13.33 6.30 -8.46
CA ILE A 90 12.20 6.74 -9.29
C ILE A 90 10.87 6.23 -8.70
N LEU A 91 10.80 4.94 -8.35
CA LEU A 91 9.63 4.36 -7.69
C LEU A 91 9.32 5.04 -6.36
N GLY A 92 10.33 5.41 -5.58
CA GLY A 92 10.16 6.14 -4.32
C GLY A 92 9.46 7.49 -4.52
N VAL A 93 9.82 8.24 -5.56
CA VAL A 93 9.15 9.50 -5.91
C VAL A 93 7.71 9.25 -6.32
N VAL A 94 7.45 8.27 -7.20
CA VAL A 94 6.09 7.90 -7.62
C VAL A 94 5.24 7.47 -6.42
N PHE A 95 5.78 6.65 -5.53
CA PHE A 95 5.09 6.18 -4.34
C PHE A 95 4.81 7.30 -3.35
N LEU A 96 5.73 8.26 -3.19
CA LEU A 96 5.50 9.44 -2.37
C LEU A 96 4.34 10.28 -2.93
N ILE A 97 4.30 10.50 -4.24
CA ILE A 97 3.19 11.22 -4.88
C ILE A 97 1.87 10.50 -4.66
N ILE A 98 1.83 9.18 -4.87
CA ILE A 98 0.64 8.36 -4.63
C ILE A 98 0.19 8.44 -3.17
N LEU A 99 1.13 8.35 -2.22
CA LEU A 99 0.82 8.45 -0.79
C LEU A 99 0.23 9.81 -0.43
N VAL A 100 0.83 10.90 -0.92
CA VAL A 100 0.33 12.26 -0.69
C VAL A 100 -1.07 12.43 -1.28
N LEU A 101 -1.30 11.98 -2.51
CA LEU A 101 -2.62 12.01 -3.14
C LEU A 101 -3.64 11.18 -2.35
N GLY A 102 -3.24 10.00 -1.87
CA GLY A 102 -4.09 9.16 -1.03
C GLY A 102 -4.48 9.85 0.28
N ILE A 103 -3.53 10.50 0.95
CA ILE A 103 -3.79 11.29 2.17
C ILE A 103 -4.76 12.43 1.86
N LEU A 104 -4.50 13.22 0.81
CA LEU A 104 -5.37 14.34 0.39
C LEU A 104 -6.76 13.92 -0.10
N THR A 105 -6.92 12.67 -0.53
CA THR A 105 -8.23 12.14 -0.95
C THR A 105 -9.08 11.71 0.25
N VAL A 106 -8.42 11.31 1.33
CA VAL A 106 -9.03 10.75 2.54
C VAL A 106 -9.26 11.80 3.62
N TRP A 107 -8.52 12.92 3.59
CA TRP A 107 -8.63 14.09 4.47
C TRP A 107 -9.34 15.25 3.79
#